data_AF-A0A917WKW5-F1
#
_entry.id   AF-A0A917WKW5-F1
#
_cell.length_a   1.000
_cell.length_b   1.000
_cell.length_c   1.000
_cell.angle_alpha   90.00
_cell.angle_beta   90.00
_cell.angle_gamma   90.00
#
_symmetry.space_group_name_H-M   'P 1'
#
loop_
_entity.id
_entity.type
_entity.pdbx_description
1 polymer ?
#
loop_
_entity_poly.entity_id
_entity_poly.type
_entity_poly.pdbx_seq_one_letter_code
_entity_poly.pdbx_strand_id
1 'polypeptide(L)'
;MVGAYPSTVSLRRAARWDGLLATKVGFAAETPFGPDDLREVADAVRPLREAAGLPWEGYDVVAEGTSEPGAAGVDTVARWIEAGATWWVESDWAMGDDAVARHRRRIDAGPPRP
;
A
#
# COMPACT_ATOMS: atom_id res chain seq x y z
N MET A 1 -8.14 0.16 -7.63
CA MET A 1 -7.78 -0.91 -8.61
C MET A 1 -6.33 -1.32 -8.39
N VAL A 2 -5.94 -2.56 -8.70
CA VAL A 2 -4.52 -2.98 -8.64
C VAL A 2 -3.73 -2.37 -9.79
N GLY A 3 -2.64 -1.67 -9.48
CA GLY A 3 -1.66 -1.22 -10.45
C GLY A 3 -0.37 -2.02 -10.31
N ALA A 4 -0.20 -3.07 -11.13
CA ALA A 4 0.97 -3.94 -11.11
C ALA A 4 2.11 -3.38 -11.96
N TYR A 5 3.00 -2.60 -11.34
CA TYR A 5 4.15 -2.05 -12.01
C TYR A 5 5.18 -3.14 -12.39
N PRO A 6 5.83 -3.09 -13.56
CA PRO A 6 5.82 -2.00 -14.55
C PRO A 6 4.77 -2.17 -15.67
N SER A 7 3.72 -2.97 -15.49
CA SER A 7 2.69 -3.16 -16.53
C SER A 7 1.94 -1.88 -16.84
N THR A 8 2.31 -1.20 -17.93
CA THR A 8 1.67 0.05 -18.37
C THR A 8 0.16 -0.11 -18.57
N VAL A 9 -0.31 -1.28 -19.00
CA VAL A 9 -1.75 -1.56 -19.17
C VAL A 9 -2.47 -1.56 -17.82
N SER A 10 -1.90 -2.20 -16.79
CA SER A 10 -2.48 -2.23 -15.45
C SER A 10 -2.47 -0.83 -14.82
N LEU A 11 -1.35 -0.11 -14.92
CA LEU A 11 -1.22 1.24 -14.37
C LEU A 11 -2.18 2.24 -15.04
N ARG A 12 -2.35 2.17 -16.38
CA ARG A 12 -3.33 3.00 -17.10
C ARG A 12 -4.76 2.76 -16.66
N ARG A 13 -5.10 1.50 -16.34
CA ARG A 13 -6.43 1.20 -15.81
C ARG A 13 -6.57 1.80 -14.40
N ALA A 14 -5.57 1.63 -13.53
CA ALA A 14 -5.62 2.17 -12.18
C ALA A 14 -5.76 3.70 -12.17
N ALA A 15 -4.98 4.39 -13.01
CA ALA A 15 -4.99 5.84 -13.16
C ALA A 15 -6.37 6.45 -13.42
N ARG A 16 -7.31 5.70 -14.01
CA ARG A 16 -8.65 6.17 -14.39
C ARG A 16 -9.69 6.10 -13.27
N TRP A 17 -9.35 5.53 -12.11
CA TRP A 17 -10.27 5.37 -10.97
C TRP A 17 -9.90 6.30 -9.82
N ASP A 18 -10.52 6.10 -8.66
CA ASP A 18 -10.28 6.95 -7.48
C ASP A 18 -9.03 6.53 -6.68
N GLY A 19 -8.44 5.37 -6.98
CA GLY A 19 -7.24 4.95 -6.27
C GLY A 19 -6.52 3.72 -6.79
N LEU A 20 -5.32 3.54 -6.23
CA LEU A 20 -4.31 2.54 -6.54
C LEU A 20 -4.08 1.65 -5.31
N LEU A 21 -4.29 0.34 -5.47
CA LEU A 21 -3.59 -0.65 -4.65
C LEU A 21 -2.25 -0.91 -5.32
N ALA A 22 -1.18 -0.40 -4.72
CA ALA A 22 0.14 -0.40 -5.33
C ALA A 22 0.78 -1.78 -5.20
N THR A 23 1.27 -2.29 -6.31
CA THR A 23 2.07 -3.52 -6.34
C THR A 23 3.05 -3.44 -7.49
N LYS A 24 4.09 -4.25 -7.45
CA LYS A 24 5.14 -4.34 -8.46
C LYS A 24 5.53 -5.81 -8.63
N VAL A 25 5.88 -6.16 -9.85
CA VAL A 25 6.19 -7.54 -10.18
C VAL A 25 7.57 -7.88 -9.63
N GLY A 26 7.72 -9.10 -9.09
CA GLY A 26 9.03 -9.62 -8.68
C GLY A 26 9.37 -9.47 -7.20
N PHE A 27 8.44 -9.04 -6.35
CA PHE A 27 8.63 -9.17 -4.90
C PHE A 27 8.54 -10.62 -4.45
N ALA A 28 9.26 -10.90 -3.38
CA ALA A 28 9.22 -12.16 -2.66
C ALA A 28 9.39 -11.87 -1.17
N ALA A 29 9.39 -12.91 -0.33
CA ALA A 29 9.64 -12.75 1.09
C ALA A 29 11.02 -12.13 1.37
N GLU A 30 12.01 -12.41 0.52
CA GLU A 30 13.39 -11.93 0.61
C GLU A 30 13.58 -10.52 0.05
N THR A 31 12.67 -10.07 -0.81
CA THR A 31 12.63 -8.73 -1.41
C THR A 31 11.21 -8.18 -1.28
N PRO A 32 10.80 -7.79 -0.05
CA PRO A 32 9.45 -7.32 0.21
C PRO A 32 9.22 -5.97 -0.47
N PHE A 33 7.96 -5.71 -0.82
CA PHE A 33 7.53 -4.39 -1.25
C PHE A 33 7.73 -3.38 -0.11
N GLY A 34 8.42 -2.28 -0.41
CA GLY A 34 8.71 -1.24 0.57
C GLY A 34 8.18 0.16 0.21
N PRO A 35 8.40 1.16 1.09
CA PRO A 35 7.99 2.55 0.85
C PRO A 35 8.59 3.15 -0.43
N ASP A 36 9.84 2.83 -0.78
CA ASP A 36 10.45 3.34 -2.01
C ASP A 36 9.79 2.76 -3.26
N ASP A 37 9.37 1.49 -3.21
CA ASP A 37 8.61 0.89 -4.30
C ASP A 37 7.23 1.52 -4.43
N LEU A 38 6.55 1.82 -3.31
CA LEU A 38 5.27 2.56 -3.33
C LEU A 38 5.42 3.88 -4.07
N ARG A 39 6.47 4.64 -3.74
CA ARG A 39 6.78 5.92 -4.39
C ARG A 39 6.98 5.74 -5.88
N GLU A 40 7.77 4.74 -6.29
CA GLU A 40 8.01 4.43 -7.70
C GLU A 40 6.71 4.11 -8.46
N VAL A 41 5.81 3.30 -7.88
CA VAL A 41 4.52 2.98 -8.51
C VAL A 41 3.63 4.23 -8.59
N ALA A 42 3.56 5.03 -7.53
CA ALA A 42 2.77 6.27 -7.52
C ALA A 42 3.26 7.27 -8.58
N ASP A 43 4.58 7.46 -8.67
CA ASP A 43 5.23 8.31 -9.66
C ASP A 43 4.97 7.83 -11.09
N ALA A 44 4.92 6.50 -11.33
CA ALA A 44 4.59 5.94 -12.62
C ALA A 44 3.11 6.12 -13.02
N VAL A 45 2.20 6.18 -12.05
CA VAL A 45 0.75 6.36 -12.29
C VAL A 45 0.39 7.83 -12.53
N ARG A 46 1.05 8.77 -11.86
CA ARG A 46 0.77 10.21 -11.94
C ARG A 46 0.69 10.76 -13.38
N PRO A 47 1.67 10.56 -14.28
CA PRO A 47 1.58 11.07 -15.66
C PRO A 47 0.50 10.37 -16.49
N LEU A 48 0.17 9.10 -16.19
CA LEU A 48 -0.90 8.38 -16.87
C LEU A 48 -2.28 8.95 -16.51
N ARG A 49 -2.43 9.41 -15.27
CA ARG A 49 -3.64 10.04 -14.75
C ARG A 49 -3.81 11.45 -15.32
N GLU A 50 -2.73 12.22 -15.36
CA GLU A 50 -2.69 13.54 -16.02
C GLU A 50 -3.06 13.43 -17.50
N ALA A 51 -2.49 12.47 -18.23
CA ALA A 51 -2.83 12.22 -19.64
C ALA A 51 -4.30 11.79 -19.86
N ALA A 52 -4.98 11.32 -18.81
CA ALA A 52 -6.41 11.02 -18.83
C ALA A 52 -7.29 12.22 -18.44
N GLY A 53 -6.70 13.40 -18.16
CA GLY A 53 -7.41 14.60 -17.74
C GLY A 53 -7.96 14.54 -16.32
N LEU A 54 -7.37 13.69 -15.46
CA LEU A 54 -7.82 13.50 -14.08
C LEU A 54 -6.80 14.10 -13.09
N PRO A 55 -7.24 14.80 -12.02
CA PRO A 55 -6.36 15.42 -11.04
C PRO A 55 -5.75 14.39 -10.09
N TRP A 56 -4.54 14.64 -9.58
CA TRP A 56 -3.95 13.77 -8.55
C TRP A 56 -4.59 13.97 -7.17
N GLU A 57 -5.05 15.18 -6.89
CA GLU A 57 -5.75 15.52 -5.66
C GLU A 57 -6.96 14.62 -5.46
N GLY A 58 -7.06 13.99 -4.30
CA GLY A 58 -8.12 13.03 -3.98
C GLY A 58 -7.92 11.63 -4.58
N TYR A 59 -6.78 11.32 -5.20
CA TYR A 59 -6.44 9.97 -5.63
C TYR A 59 -5.84 9.16 -4.48
N ASP A 60 -6.44 8.03 -4.16
CA ASP A 60 -6.02 7.19 -3.05
C ASP A 60 -4.84 6.28 -3.42
N VAL A 61 -3.84 6.22 -2.54
CA VAL A 61 -2.69 5.33 -2.66
C VAL A 61 -2.69 4.40 -1.46
N VAL A 62 -3.00 3.13 -1.71
CA VAL A 62 -3.12 2.11 -0.67
C VAL A 62 -1.78 1.38 -0.54
N ALA A 63 -1.19 1.46 0.65
CA ALA A 63 -0.08 0.63 1.08
C ALA A 63 -0.60 -0.57 1.90
N GLU A 64 0.12 -1.68 1.85
CA GLU A 64 -0.19 -2.87 2.63
C GLU A 64 1.04 -3.40 3.36
N GLY A 65 0.83 -4.00 4.53
CA GLY A 65 1.89 -4.62 5.29
C GLY A 65 1.43 -5.05 6.68
N THR A 66 2.38 -5.21 7.58
CA THR A 66 2.14 -5.65 8.96
C THR A 66 2.78 -4.62 9.89
N SER A 67 2.00 -4.02 10.78
CA SER A 67 2.49 -3.16 11.85
C SER A 67 2.39 -3.82 13.23
N GLU A 68 3.27 -3.40 14.15
CA GLU A 68 3.19 -3.76 15.56
C GLU A 68 2.28 -2.78 16.33
N PRO A 69 1.59 -3.20 17.40
CA PRO A 69 0.87 -2.28 18.26
C PRO A 69 1.78 -1.19 18.86
N GLY A 70 1.24 0.02 19.03
CA GLY A 70 1.93 1.14 19.69
C GLY A 70 2.93 1.87 18.77
N ALA A 71 3.96 2.47 19.37
CA ALA A 71 4.86 3.40 18.69
C ALA A 71 5.60 2.77 17.48
N ALA A 72 5.99 1.50 17.57
CA ALA A 72 6.69 0.82 16.49
C ALA A 72 5.84 0.68 15.21
N GLY A 73 4.54 0.43 15.34
CA GLY A 73 3.63 0.43 14.19
C GLY A 73 3.36 1.83 13.66
N VAL A 74 3.30 2.83 14.53
CA VAL A 74 3.17 4.24 14.11
C VAL A 74 4.37 4.65 13.26
N ASP A 75 5.59 4.36 13.72
CA ASP A 75 6.82 4.66 12.96
C ASP A 75 6.87 3.90 11.63
N THR A 76 6.36 2.67 11.60
CA THR A 76 6.25 1.88 10.38
C THR A 76 5.31 2.57 9.38
N VAL A 77 4.07 2.89 9.79
CA VAL A 77 3.07 3.53 8.93
C VAL A 77 3.49 4.93 8.50
N ALA A 78 4.18 5.69 9.36
CA ALA A 78 4.70 7.02 9.03
C ALA A 78 5.60 7.00 7.78
N ARG A 79 6.46 5.99 7.63
CA ARG A 79 7.32 5.84 6.44
C ARG A 79 6.53 5.61 5.16
N TRP A 80 5.39 4.90 5.25
CA TRP A 80 4.49 4.71 4.11
C TRP A 80 3.73 5.98 3.75
N ILE A 81 3.32 6.78 4.76
CA ILE A 81 2.72 8.10 4.56
C ILE A 81 3.72 9.04 3.85
N GLU A 82 4.98 9.06 4.29
CA GLU A 82 6.06 9.82 3.64
C GLU A 82 6.31 9.35 2.19
N ALA A 83 6.07 8.08 1.90
CA ALA A 83 6.08 7.53 0.54
C ALA A 83 4.88 7.91 -0.33
N GLY A 84 3.85 8.51 0.26
CA GLY A 84 2.65 8.97 -0.42
C GLY A 84 1.43 8.08 -0.23
N ALA A 85 1.46 7.13 0.71
CA ALA A 85 0.27 6.35 1.07
C ALA A 85 -0.80 7.26 1.70
N THR A 86 -2.05 7.10 1.26
CA THR A 86 -3.22 7.72 1.88
C THR A 86 -4.03 6.70 2.70
N TRP A 87 -3.83 5.40 2.45
CA TRP A 87 -4.45 4.30 3.18
C TRP A 87 -3.42 3.25 3.56
N TRP A 88 -3.67 2.60 4.70
CA TRP A 88 -2.92 1.45 5.21
C TRP A 88 -3.85 0.25 5.37
N VAL A 89 -3.41 -0.90 4.84
CA VAL A 89 -4.10 -2.18 5.02
C VAL A 89 -3.20 -3.12 5.82
N GLU A 90 -3.73 -3.61 6.95
CA GLU A 90 -3.10 -4.70 7.70
C GLU A 90 -3.27 -6.02 6.96
N SER A 91 -2.19 -6.48 6.33
CA SER A 91 -2.12 -7.63 5.44
C SER A 91 -1.18 -8.70 5.99
N ASP A 92 -1.50 -9.26 7.16
CA ASP A 92 -0.81 -10.46 7.67
C ASP A 92 -1.41 -11.71 7.02
N TRP A 93 -0.61 -12.32 6.15
CA TRP A 93 -0.96 -13.52 5.42
C TRP A 93 -0.38 -14.80 6.06
N ALA A 94 0.26 -14.69 7.23
CA ALA A 94 0.89 -15.85 7.87
C ALA A 94 -0.16 -16.84 8.37
N MET A 95 0.05 -18.12 8.05
CA MET A 95 -0.82 -19.22 8.44
C MET A 95 -0.27 -19.91 9.69
N GLY A 96 -1.15 -20.51 10.50
CA GLY A 96 -0.78 -21.26 11.68
C GLY A 96 -1.95 -21.44 12.65
N ASP A 97 -1.79 -22.33 13.63
CA ASP A 97 -2.83 -22.65 14.62
C ASP A 97 -3.26 -21.42 15.44
N ASP A 98 -2.38 -20.42 15.58
CA ASP A 98 -2.63 -19.19 16.31
C ASP A 98 -3.18 -18.04 15.46
N ALA A 99 -3.35 -18.21 14.14
CA ALA A 99 -3.66 -17.12 13.21
C ALA A 99 -4.89 -16.30 13.63
N VAL A 100 -5.99 -16.98 14.01
CA VAL A 100 -7.21 -16.30 14.47
C VAL A 100 -6.96 -15.46 15.72
N ALA A 101 -6.24 -16.00 16.70
CA ALA A 101 -5.93 -15.29 17.93
C ALA A 101 -4.99 -14.10 17.66
N ARG A 102 -4.03 -14.25 16.76
CA ARG A 102 -3.11 -13.19 16.33
C ARG A 102 -3.84 -12.05 15.62
N HIS A 103 -4.71 -12.35 14.67
CA HIS A 103 -5.51 -11.32 13.99
C HIS A 103 -6.47 -10.60 14.94
N ARG A 104 -7.11 -11.31 15.88
CA ARG A 104 -7.95 -10.68 16.92
C ARG A 104 -7.17 -9.66 17.74
N ARG A 105 -5.97 -10.01 18.22
CA ARG A 105 -5.11 -9.06 18.96
C ARG A 105 -4.81 -7.78 18.17
N ARG A 106 -4.60 -7.90 16.86
CA ARG A 106 -4.30 -6.76 15.98
C ARG A 106 -5.55 -5.90 15.73
N ILE A 107 -6.71 -6.51 15.56
CA ILE A 107 -8.00 -5.81 15.48
C ILE A 107 -8.28 -5.04 16.78
N ASP A 108 -8.09 -5.69 17.93
CA ASP A 108 -8.33 -5.10 19.25
C ASP A 108 -7.36 -3.95 19.56
N ALA A 109 -6.11 -4.03 19.08
CA ALA A 109 -5.13 -2.95 19.17
C ALA A 109 -5.52 -1.72 18.32
N GLY A 110 -6.33 -1.92 17.28
CA GLY A 110 -6.72 -0.89 16.34
C GLY A 110 -5.58 -0.46 15.39
N PRO A 111 -5.87 0.43 14.44
CA PRO A 111 -4.87 0.92 13.50
C PRO A 111 -3.81 1.77 14.23
N PRO A 112 -2.54 1.76 13.77
CA PRO A 112 -1.54 2.74 14.18
C PRO A 112 -2.07 4.16 13.96
N ARG A 113 -1.96 5.01 14.98
CA ARG A 113 -2.38 6.42 14.92
C ARG A 113 -1.13 7.30 14.95
N PRO A 114 -0.65 7.76 13.78
CA PRO A 114 0.43 8.74 13.69
C PRO A 114 0.01 10.12 14.22
#